data_AF-A0A7V9I743-F1
#
_entry.id   AF-A0A7V9I743-F1
#
_cell.length_a   1.000
_cell.length_b   1.000
_cell.length_c   1.000
_cell.angle_alpha   90.00
_cell.angle_beta   90.00
_cell.angle_gamma   90.00
#
_symmetry.space_group_name_H-M   'P 1'
#
loop_
_entity.id
_entity.type
_entity.pdbx_description
1 polymer ?
#
loop_
_entity_poly.entity_id
_entity_poly.type
_entity_poly.pdbx_seq_one_letter_code
_entity_poly.pdbx_strand_id
1 'polypeptide(L)'
;MSATATVGTHAAAAARTAGGRLGALAGLAFSFLFLMGTAMLDIPAGVSDQKLVAWWSDSGHQTATVVSMYLFVLAGLCFLVFLMKLRSRLLTAEGGTGELTSLVVASGAVFVALLSVAAASRGLIGFAIKANNESLPGADTLRYLPQTGYAALGAGGLLAAAVAMATTSLLIVRTAVFGRWLAWVGAAAAILVVVANVALAGMLAIPAMLVWALATSVAMWRSAR
;
A
#
# COMPACT_ATOMS: atom_id res chain seq x y z
N MET A 1 37.37 27.57 16.71
CA MET A 1 36.15 26.83 17.09
C MET A 1 35.02 26.87 16.04
N SER A 2 35.13 27.58 14.90
CA SER A 2 34.04 27.69 13.89
C SER A 2 34.04 26.65 12.75
N ALA A 3 35.13 25.91 12.52
CA ALA A 3 35.24 24.98 11.40
C ALA A 3 34.54 23.62 11.63
N THR A 4 34.46 23.16 12.88
CA THR A 4 33.78 21.90 13.25
C THR A 4 32.26 22.04 13.27
N ALA A 5 31.73 23.22 13.60
CA ALA A 5 30.29 23.50 13.59
C ALA A 5 29.69 23.58 12.17
N THR A 6 30.47 24.05 11.20
CA THR A 6 30.05 24.16 9.78
C THR A 6 30.04 22.80 9.08
N VAL A 7 30.99 21.90 9.36
CA VAL A 7 30.98 20.53 8.80
C VAL A 7 29.80 19.71 9.33
N GLY A 8 29.47 19.82 10.62
CA GLY A 8 28.33 19.11 11.21
C GLY A 8 26.96 19.54 10.66
N THR A 9 26.80 20.82 10.31
CA THR A 9 25.55 21.36 9.77
C THR A 9 25.31 20.95 8.31
N HIS A 10 26.35 20.88 7.48
CA HIS A 10 26.25 20.37 6.11
C HIS A 10 25.91 18.88 6.05
N ALA A 11 26.53 18.05 6.90
CA ALA A 11 26.24 16.61 6.96
C ALA A 11 24.79 16.33 7.42
N ALA A 12 24.28 17.08 8.41
CA ALA A 12 22.91 16.97 8.87
C ALA A 12 21.88 17.45 7.82
N ALA A 13 22.21 18.45 7.00
CA ALA A 13 21.37 18.88 5.88
C ALA A 13 21.33 17.83 4.76
N ALA A 14 22.47 17.25 4.39
CA ALA A 14 22.56 16.18 3.40
C ALA A 14 21.78 14.92 3.84
N ALA A 15 21.88 14.55 5.13
CA ALA A 15 21.13 13.41 5.67
C ALA A 15 19.60 13.64 5.66
N ARG A 16 19.13 14.86 5.96
CA ARG A 16 17.70 15.22 5.90
C ARG A 16 17.13 15.17 4.48
N THR A 17 17.88 15.70 3.50
CA THR A 17 17.47 15.68 2.09
C THR A 17 17.47 14.26 1.51
N ALA A 18 18.49 13.46 1.81
CA ALA A 18 18.55 12.04 1.44
C ALA A 18 17.39 11.24 2.06
N GLY A 19 17.07 11.49 3.34
CA GLY A 19 15.95 10.85 4.03
C GLY A 19 14.58 11.17 3.43
N GLY A 20 14.37 12.42 3.01
CA GLY A 20 13.13 12.85 2.34
C GLY A 20 12.95 12.23 0.95
N ARG A 21 14.02 12.17 0.16
CA ARG A 21 14.01 11.53 -1.17
C ARG A 21 13.71 10.03 -1.09
N LEU A 22 14.27 9.33 -0.09
CA LEU A 22 14.01 7.91 0.11
C LEU A 22 12.53 7.62 0.38
N GLY A 23 11.86 8.42 1.23
CA GLY A 23 10.44 8.23 1.51
C GLY A 23 9.55 8.44 0.28
N ALA A 24 9.85 9.47 -0.51
CA ALA A 24 9.13 9.74 -1.75
C ALA A 24 9.33 8.65 -2.82
N LEU A 25 10.55 8.15 -3.00
CA LEU A 25 10.83 7.05 -3.92
C LEU A 25 10.16 5.75 -3.47
N ALA A 26 10.14 5.47 -2.16
CA ALA A 26 9.48 4.30 -1.61
C ALA A 26 7.96 4.33 -1.85
N GLY A 27 7.31 5.49 -1.68
CA GLY A 27 5.89 5.65 -1.98
C GLY A 27 5.58 5.53 -3.47
N LEU A 28 6.44 6.06 -4.35
CA LEU A 28 6.32 5.89 -5.80
C LEU A 28 6.45 4.41 -6.21
N ALA A 29 7.45 3.71 -5.67
CA ALA A 29 7.68 2.29 -5.90
C ALA A 29 6.49 1.44 -5.41
N PHE A 30 5.98 1.72 -4.20
CA PHE A 30 4.76 1.10 -3.70
C PHE A 30 3.60 1.26 -4.68
N SER A 31 3.32 2.49 -5.12
CA SER A 31 2.19 2.74 -6.02
C SER A 31 2.33 2.01 -7.36
N PHE A 32 3.53 2.02 -7.94
CA PHE A 32 3.79 1.32 -9.19
C PHE A 32 3.64 -0.20 -9.05
N LEU A 33 4.27 -0.80 -8.03
CA LEU A 33 4.22 -2.24 -7.80
C LEU A 33 2.81 -2.72 -7.48
N PHE A 34 2.08 -1.96 -6.66
CA PHE A 34 0.71 -2.30 -6.30
C PHE A 34 -0.22 -2.21 -7.51
N LEU A 35 -0.11 -1.15 -8.31
CA LEU A 35 -0.86 -1.01 -9.56
C LEU A 35 -0.57 -2.16 -10.52
N MET A 36 0.71 -2.46 -10.76
CA MET A 36 1.11 -3.53 -11.68
C MET A 36 0.59 -4.89 -11.19
N GLY A 37 0.79 -5.19 -9.90
CA GLY A 37 0.29 -6.41 -9.29
C GLY A 37 -1.23 -6.56 -9.38
N THR A 38 -1.98 -5.45 -9.34
CA THR A 38 -3.45 -5.46 -9.55
C THR A 38 -3.85 -5.62 -11.00
N ALA A 39 -3.18 -4.92 -11.92
CA ALA A 39 -3.58 -4.86 -13.32
C ALA A 39 -3.22 -6.12 -14.12
N MET A 40 -2.21 -6.89 -13.67
CA MET A 40 -1.75 -8.09 -14.37
C MET A 40 -2.69 -9.29 -14.24
N LEU A 41 -3.67 -9.26 -13.32
CA LEU A 41 -4.57 -10.39 -13.08
C LEU A 41 -6.02 -9.98 -13.23
N ASP A 42 -6.71 -10.69 -14.12
CA ASP A 42 -8.16 -10.68 -14.21
C ASP A 42 -8.66 -12.13 -14.04
N ILE A 43 -8.88 -12.53 -12.79
CA ILE A 43 -9.36 -13.87 -12.46
C ILE A 43 -10.87 -13.91 -12.75
N PRO A 44 -11.35 -14.81 -13.63
CA PRO A 44 -12.76 -14.86 -13.99
C PRO A 44 -13.66 -15.10 -12.76
N ALA A 45 -14.61 -14.20 -12.54
CA ALA A 45 -15.61 -14.31 -11.48
C ALA A 45 -16.99 -14.69 -12.06
N GLY A 46 -17.78 -15.47 -11.31
CA GLY A 46 -19.14 -15.88 -11.72
C GLY A 46 -19.21 -16.83 -12.92
N VAL A 47 -18.08 -17.43 -13.33
CA VAL A 47 -18.01 -18.39 -14.45
C VAL A 47 -18.22 -19.84 -13.97
N SER A 48 -18.54 -20.73 -14.91
CA SER A 48 -18.66 -22.16 -14.65
C SER A 48 -17.33 -22.77 -14.20
N ASP A 49 -17.40 -23.89 -13.46
CA ASP A 49 -16.22 -24.60 -12.96
C ASP A 49 -15.25 -24.97 -14.10
N GLN A 50 -15.79 -25.43 -15.24
CA GLN A 50 -14.97 -25.78 -16.41
C GLN A 50 -14.17 -24.58 -16.94
N LYS A 51 -14.78 -23.39 -17.01
CA LYS A 51 -14.08 -22.17 -17.46
C LYS A 51 -13.04 -21.72 -16.44
N LEU A 52 -13.35 -21.83 -15.15
CA LEU A 52 -12.43 -21.47 -14.08
C LEU A 52 -11.21 -22.41 -14.07
N VAL A 53 -11.43 -23.72 -14.16
CA VAL A 53 -10.37 -24.73 -14.27
C VAL A 53 -9.53 -24.50 -15.52
N ALA A 54 -10.14 -24.20 -16.66
CA ALA A 54 -9.40 -23.91 -17.90
C ALA A 54 -8.49 -22.68 -17.75
N TRP A 55 -8.96 -21.61 -17.10
CA TRP A 55 -8.15 -20.42 -16.82
C TRP A 55 -6.94 -20.76 -15.94
N TRP A 56 -7.16 -21.50 -14.85
CA TRP A 56 -6.09 -21.89 -13.92
C TRP A 56 -5.14 -22.98 -14.45
N SER A 57 -5.57 -23.73 -15.46
CA SER A 57 -4.74 -24.72 -16.15
C SER A 57 -3.73 -24.07 -17.11
N ASP A 58 -3.94 -22.81 -17.48
CA ASP A 58 -3.01 -22.07 -18.32
C ASP A 58 -1.72 -21.72 -17.54
N SER A 59 -0.59 -22.14 -18.10
CA SER A 59 0.75 -21.95 -17.53
C SER A 59 1.13 -20.46 -17.41
N GLY A 60 0.63 -19.61 -18.31
CA GLY A 60 0.83 -18.16 -18.29
C GLY A 60 0.10 -17.52 -17.12
N HIS A 61 -1.18 -17.86 -16.91
CA HIS A 61 -1.96 -17.39 -15.77
C HIS A 61 -1.37 -17.83 -14.43
N GLN A 62 -0.94 -19.09 -14.31
CA GLN A 62 -0.24 -19.57 -13.12
C GLN A 62 1.00 -18.73 -12.83
N THR A 63 1.82 -18.45 -13.85
CA THR A 63 3.02 -17.62 -13.70
C THR A 63 2.67 -16.19 -13.31
N ALA A 64 1.66 -15.59 -13.95
CA ALA A 64 1.17 -14.25 -13.63
C ALA A 64 0.68 -14.15 -12.18
N THR A 65 0.04 -15.20 -11.64
CA THR A 65 -0.42 -15.20 -10.24
C THR A 65 0.74 -15.15 -9.24
N VAL A 66 1.82 -15.88 -9.51
CA VAL A 66 3.05 -15.86 -8.70
C VAL A 66 3.74 -14.49 -8.78
N VAL A 67 3.84 -13.92 -9.98
CA VAL A 67 4.42 -12.58 -10.17
C VAL A 67 3.61 -11.54 -9.41
N SER A 68 2.28 -11.55 -9.52
CA SER A 68 1.39 -10.63 -8.78
C SER A 68 1.57 -10.73 -7.27
N MET A 69 1.72 -11.95 -6.72
CA MET A 69 2.02 -12.16 -5.30
C MET A 69 3.31 -11.45 -4.88
N TYR A 70 4.42 -11.64 -5.60
CA TYR A 70 5.68 -10.97 -5.25
C TYR A 70 5.60 -9.46 -5.43
N LEU A 71 4.89 -8.95 -6.44
CA LEU A 71 4.65 -7.52 -6.61
C LEU A 71 3.91 -6.94 -5.40
N PHE A 72 2.93 -7.65 -4.85
CA PHE A 72 2.20 -7.21 -3.65
C PHE A 72 3.08 -7.23 -2.40
N VAL A 73 3.90 -8.27 -2.22
CA VAL A 73 4.85 -8.34 -1.10
C VAL A 73 5.83 -7.17 -1.17
N LEU A 74 6.46 -6.95 -2.33
CA LEU A 74 7.40 -5.85 -2.53
C LEU A 74 6.72 -4.48 -2.35
N ALA A 75 5.48 -4.33 -2.83
CA ALA A 75 4.69 -3.13 -2.58
C ALA A 75 4.51 -2.88 -1.08
N GLY A 76 4.11 -3.89 -0.30
CA GLY A 76 3.98 -3.79 1.16
C GLY A 76 5.28 -3.36 1.84
N LEU A 77 6.42 -3.93 1.44
CA LEU A 77 7.74 -3.54 1.97
C LEU A 77 8.11 -2.09 1.63
N CYS A 78 7.90 -1.66 0.39
CA CYS A 78 8.06 -0.26 -0.02
C CYS A 78 7.15 0.67 0.79
N PHE A 79 5.90 0.25 1.05
CA PHE A 79 4.96 1.01 1.85
C PHE A 79 5.43 1.17 3.30
N LEU A 80 6.03 0.15 3.91
CA LEU A 80 6.60 0.27 5.26
C LEU A 80 7.74 1.30 5.31
N VAL A 81 8.60 1.34 4.28
CA VAL A 81 9.67 2.37 4.19
C VAL A 81 9.06 3.76 4.03
N PHE A 82 8.05 3.91 3.17
CA PHE A 82 7.30 5.15 3.01
C PHE A 82 6.66 5.58 4.34
N LEU A 83 5.98 4.68 5.04
CA LEU A 83 5.29 4.91 6.30
C LEU A 83 6.27 5.28 7.41
N MET A 84 7.43 4.63 7.48
CA MET A 84 8.50 4.99 8.42
C MET A 84 8.97 6.43 8.22
N LYS A 85 9.17 6.86 6.97
CA LYS A 85 9.60 8.24 6.67
C LYS A 85 8.49 9.26 6.91
N LEU A 86 7.25 8.90 6.60
CA LEU A 86 6.07 9.71 6.92
C LEU A 86 5.92 9.89 8.44
N ARG A 87 6.04 8.80 9.21
CA ARG A 87 6.03 8.80 10.68
C ARG A 87 7.01 9.80 11.25
N SER A 88 8.27 9.78 10.79
CA SER A 88 9.28 10.72 11.31
C SER A 88 8.87 12.18 11.14
N ARG A 89 8.22 12.53 10.01
CA ARG A 89 7.75 13.90 9.76
C ARG A 89 6.53 14.25 10.61
N LEU A 90 5.56 13.35 10.67
CA LEU A 90 4.33 13.54 11.44
C LEU A 90 4.63 13.67 12.93
N LEU A 91 5.49 12.81 13.48
CA LEU A 91 5.84 12.82 14.91
C LEU A 91 6.52 14.13 15.32
N THR A 92 7.48 14.61 14.50
CA THR A 92 8.14 15.90 14.77
C THR A 92 7.16 17.07 14.75
N ALA A 93 6.17 17.03 13.87
CA ALA A 93 5.19 18.12 13.75
C ALA A 93 4.06 18.05 14.78
N GLU A 94 3.62 16.84 15.16
CA GLU A 94 2.61 16.63 16.19
C GLU A 94 3.13 17.04 17.58
N GLY A 95 4.38 16.72 17.88
CA GLY A 95 4.94 16.91 19.22
C GLY A 95 4.18 16.07 20.27
N GLY A 96 4.45 16.33 21.55
CA GLY A 96 3.75 15.66 22.66
C GLY A 96 3.91 14.13 22.65
N THR A 97 2.81 13.41 22.91
CA THR A 97 2.77 11.94 23.02
C THR A 97 2.76 11.22 21.67
N GLY A 98 2.46 11.90 20.56
CA GLY A 98 2.47 11.30 19.22
C GLY A 98 1.37 10.25 18.98
N GLU A 99 0.22 10.39 19.63
CA GLU A 99 -0.90 9.44 19.56
C GLU A 99 -1.49 9.32 18.14
N LEU A 100 -1.67 10.44 17.44
CA LEU A 100 -2.22 10.43 16.07
C LEU A 100 -1.21 9.82 15.10
N THR A 101 0.07 10.16 15.24
CA THR A 101 1.14 9.54 14.45
C THR A 101 1.21 8.03 14.71
N SER A 102 1.02 7.61 15.96
CA SER A 102 0.96 6.19 16.31
C SER A 102 -0.23 5.48 15.66
N LEU A 103 -1.39 6.14 15.59
CA LEU A 103 -2.56 5.62 14.88
C LEU A 103 -2.32 5.50 13.37
N VAL A 104 -1.66 6.47 12.74
CA VAL A 104 -1.25 6.40 11.31
C VAL A 104 -0.36 5.18 11.07
N VAL A 105 0.62 4.95 11.94
CA VAL A 105 1.56 3.81 11.80
C VAL A 105 0.86 2.48 12.03
N ALA A 106 0.06 2.36 13.09
CA ALA A 106 -0.66 1.13 13.42
C ALA A 106 -1.63 0.74 12.29
N SER A 107 -2.43 1.69 11.81
CA SER A 107 -3.37 1.46 10.71
C SER A 107 -2.65 1.16 9.38
N GLY A 108 -1.55 1.85 9.08
CA GLY A 108 -0.71 1.53 7.91
C GLY A 108 -0.06 0.14 8.00
N ALA A 109 0.34 -0.31 9.19
CA ALA A 109 0.87 -1.66 9.40
C ALA A 109 -0.22 -2.74 9.22
N VAL A 110 -1.44 -2.49 9.70
CA VAL A 110 -2.60 -3.36 9.45
C VAL A 110 -2.90 -3.47 7.96
N PHE A 111 -2.84 -2.35 7.22
CA PHE A 111 -2.95 -2.38 5.75
C PHE A 111 -1.91 -3.31 5.12
N VAL A 112 -0.63 -3.21 5.50
CA VAL A 112 0.43 -4.08 4.95
C VAL A 112 0.23 -5.54 5.32
N ALA A 113 -0.20 -5.83 6.54
CA ALA A 113 -0.51 -7.19 6.97
C ALA A 113 -1.61 -7.81 6.08
N LEU A 114 -2.70 -7.08 5.87
CA LEU A 114 -3.82 -7.55 5.04
C LEU A 114 -3.50 -7.56 3.54
N LEU A 115 -2.64 -6.66 3.08
CA LEU A 115 -2.05 -6.72 1.73
C LEU A 115 -1.22 -7.99 1.54
N SER A 116 -0.50 -8.45 2.58
CA SER A 116 0.29 -9.69 2.53
C SER A 116 -0.60 -10.92 2.49
N VAL A 117 -1.73 -10.93 3.22
CA VAL A 117 -2.76 -11.97 3.12
C VAL A 117 -3.32 -12.02 1.68
N ALA A 118 -3.64 -10.85 1.11
CA ALA A 118 -4.09 -10.77 -0.28
C ALA A 118 -3.02 -11.25 -1.27
N ALA A 119 -1.74 -10.92 -1.03
CA ALA A 119 -0.63 -11.41 -1.84
C ALA A 119 -0.58 -12.94 -1.86
N ALA A 120 -0.60 -13.56 -0.67
CA ALA A 120 -0.58 -15.00 -0.53
C ALA A 120 -1.77 -15.66 -1.24
N SER A 121 -2.98 -15.15 -1.02
CA SER A 121 -4.19 -15.71 -1.65
C SER A 121 -4.17 -15.68 -3.18
N ARG A 122 -3.48 -14.70 -3.78
CA ARG A 122 -3.35 -14.60 -5.23
C ARG A 122 -2.37 -15.60 -5.80
N GLY A 123 -1.19 -15.71 -5.21
CA GLY A 123 -0.10 -16.49 -5.79
C GLY A 123 -0.02 -17.92 -5.30
N LEU A 124 -0.67 -18.29 -4.20
CA LEU A 124 -0.49 -19.59 -3.54
C LEU A 124 -0.73 -20.77 -4.49
N ILE A 125 -1.82 -20.76 -5.27
CA ILE A 125 -2.14 -21.84 -6.21
C ILE A 125 -1.07 -21.93 -7.30
N GLY A 126 -0.74 -20.82 -7.96
CA GLY A 126 0.30 -20.79 -9.00
C GLY A 126 1.67 -21.21 -8.46
N PHE A 127 2.01 -20.79 -7.24
CA PHE A 127 3.25 -21.15 -6.57
C PHE A 127 3.30 -22.65 -6.27
N ALA A 128 2.23 -23.22 -5.71
CA ALA A 128 2.15 -24.65 -5.41
C ALA A 128 2.33 -25.51 -6.68
N ILE A 129 1.66 -25.15 -7.78
CA ILE A 129 1.79 -25.88 -9.05
C ILE A 129 3.22 -25.76 -9.60
N LYS A 130 3.77 -24.55 -9.64
CA LYS A 130 5.06 -24.26 -10.31
C LYS A 130 6.28 -24.68 -9.49
N ALA A 131 6.25 -24.47 -8.18
CA ALA A 131 7.38 -24.70 -7.28
C ALA A 131 7.35 -26.09 -6.64
N ASN A 132 6.14 -26.62 -6.36
CA ASN A 132 5.98 -27.87 -5.63
C ASN A 132 5.43 -29.02 -6.50
N ASN A 133 5.14 -28.78 -7.79
CA ASN A 133 4.52 -29.74 -8.70
C ASN A 133 3.17 -30.27 -8.19
N GLU A 134 2.42 -29.44 -7.46
CA GLU A 134 1.10 -29.79 -6.97
C GLU A 134 0.07 -29.86 -8.11
N SER A 135 -0.90 -30.76 -7.98
CA SER A 135 -2.04 -30.82 -8.89
C SER A 135 -2.99 -29.64 -8.69
N LEU A 136 -3.76 -29.31 -9.73
CA LEU A 136 -4.74 -28.23 -9.64
C LEU A 136 -5.83 -28.59 -8.60
N PRO A 137 -6.11 -27.72 -7.61
CA PRO A 137 -7.14 -28.01 -6.63
C PRO A 137 -8.55 -27.93 -7.24
N GLY A 138 -9.54 -28.41 -6.49
CA GLY A 138 -10.95 -28.36 -6.89
C GLY A 138 -11.48 -26.94 -7.14
N ALA A 139 -12.54 -26.84 -7.94
CA ALA A 139 -13.10 -25.56 -8.41
C ALA A 139 -13.51 -24.60 -7.28
N ASP A 140 -13.98 -25.12 -6.15
CA ASP A 140 -14.32 -24.29 -4.98
C ASP A 140 -13.09 -23.57 -4.41
N THR A 141 -11.96 -24.26 -4.27
CA THR A 141 -10.71 -23.64 -3.83
C THR A 141 -10.23 -22.58 -4.82
N LEU A 142 -10.31 -22.87 -6.12
CA LEU A 142 -9.96 -21.91 -7.19
C LEU A 142 -10.83 -20.65 -7.16
N ARG A 143 -12.08 -20.78 -6.70
CA ARG A 143 -13.07 -19.70 -6.62
C ARG A 143 -12.91 -18.87 -5.35
N TYR A 144 -12.84 -19.51 -4.19
CA TYR A 144 -12.91 -18.82 -2.90
C TYR A 144 -11.55 -18.32 -2.39
N LEU A 145 -10.43 -18.93 -2.82
CA LEU A 145 -9.12 -18.48 -2.36
C LEU A 145 -8.82 -17.04 -2.80
N PRO A 146 -8.99 -16.63 -4.08
CA PRO A 146 -8.81 -15.23 -4.46
C PRO A 146 -9.80 -14.28 -3.77
N GLN A 147 -11.03 -14.72 -3.53
CA GLN A 147 -12.05 -13.94 -2.83
C GLN A 147 -11.65 -13.64 -1.38
N THR A 148 -10.97 -14.57 -0.71
CA THR A 148 -10.42 -14.33 0.63
C THR A 148 -9.45 -13.15 0.62
N GLY A 149 -8.58 -13.05 -0.39
CA GLY A 149 -7.68 -11.92 -0.55
C GLY A 149 -8.40 -10.61 -0.84
N TYR A 150 -9.41 -10.67 -1.70
CA TYR A 150 -10.26 -9.51 -2.01
C TYR A 150 -11.00 -9.00 -0.79
N ALA A 151 -11.53 -9.89 0.05
CA ALA A 151 -12.15 -9.52 1.33
C ALA A 151 -11.12 -8.95 2.31
N ALA A 152 -9.98 -9.61 2.50
CA ALA A 152 -8.94 -9.17 3.42
C ALA A 152 -8.42 -7.76 3.09
N LEU A 153 -8.07 -7.51 1.82
CA LEU A 153 -7.57 -6.21 1.37
C LEU A 153 -8.69 -5.18 1.21
N GLY A 154 -9.81 -5.56 0.60
CA GLY A 154 -10.93 -4.66 0.31
C GLY A 154 -11.59 -4.15 1.58
N ALA A 155 -12.11 -5.09 2.39
CA ALA A 155 -12.87 -4.77 3.59
C ALA A 155 -11.97 -4.39 4.77
N GLY A 156 -10.87 -5.11 5.00
CA GLY A 156 -9.99 -4.81 6.13
C GLY A 156 -8.88 -3.82 5.78
N GLY A 157 -8.07 -4.15 4.77
CA GLY A 157 -6.83 -3.44 4.46
C GLY A 157 -7.05 -1.99 4.05
N LEU A 158 -7.94 -1.75 3.09
CA LEU A 158 -8.23 -0.40 2.59
C LEU A 158 -8.94 0.44 3.64
N LEU A 159 -9.82 -0.12 4.48
CA LEU A 159 -10.38 0.63 5.60
C LEU A 159 -9.30 1.03 6.61
N ALA A 160 -8.34 0.16 6.92
CA ALA A 160 -7.18 0.55 7.73
C ALA A 160 -6.35 1.66 7.06
N ALA A 161 -6.13 1.57 5.74
CA ALA A 161 -5.48 2.64 4.99
C ALA A 161 -6.28 3.97 5.04
N ALA A 162 -7.61 3.92 5.01
CA ALA A 162 -8.47 5.10 5.14
C ALA A 162 -8.31 5.78 6.49
N VAL A 163 -8.14 5.01 7.58
CA VAL A 163 -7.80 5.56 8.91
C VAL A 163 -6.45 6.28 8.86
N ALA A 164 -5.43 5.68 8.23
CA ALA A 164 -4.12 6.31 8.07
C ALA A 164 -4.23 7.63 7.27
N MET A 165 -4.97 7.63 6.16
CA MET A 165 -5.21 8.81 5.31
C MET A 165 -5.94 9.93 6.06
N ALA A 166 -7.04 9.61 6.75
CA ALA A 166 -7.84 10.56 7.50
C ALA A 166 -7.04 11.17 8.64
N THR A 167 -6.32 10.34 9.41
CA THR A 167 -5.50 10.79 10.53
C THR A 167 -4.32 11.64 10.06
N THR A 168 -3.66 11.25 8.95
CA THR A 168 -2.62 12.07 8.31
C THR A 168 -3.19 13.42 7.86
N SER A 169 -4.39 13.44 7.29
CA SER A 169 -5.06 14.66 6.84
C SER A 169 -5.39 15.59 8.00
N LEU A 170 -5.88 15.04 9.12
CA LEU A 170 -6.12 15.77 10.36
C LEU A 170 -4.84 16.40 10.90
N LEU A 171 -3.74 15.64 10.92
CA LEU A 171 -2.44 16.14 11.35
C LEU A 171 -1.96 17.29 10.45
N ILE A 172 -2.10 17.17 9.13
CA ILE A 172 -1.74 18.25 8.19
C ILE A 172 -2.54 19.52 8.49
N VAL A 173 -3.83 19.42 8.77
CA VAL A 173 -4.67 20.58 9.12
C VAL A 173 -4.23 21.20 10.45
N ARG A 174 -3.87 20.38 11.45
CA ARG A 174 -3.49 20.85 12.79
C ARG A 174 -2.10 21.46 12.87
N THR A 175 -1.13 20.90 12.14
CA THR A 175 0.29 21.23 12.32
C THR A 175 0.93 21.90 11.12
N ALA A 176 0.22 21.97 9.98
CA ALA A 176 0.75 22.46 8.70
C ALA A 176 2.06 21.77 8.26
N VAL A 177 2.30 20.52 8.69
CA VAL A 177 3.49 19.73 8.32
C VAL A 177 3.66 19.55 6.81
N PHE A 178 2.55 19.56 6.07
CA PHE A 178 2.50 19.61 4.62
C PHE A 178 1.49 20.68 4.16
N GLY A 179 1.46 20.97 2.86
CA GLY A 179 0.48 21.90 2.29
C GLY A 179 -0.96 21.40 2.46
N ARG A 180 -1.90 22.32 2.72
CA ARG A 180 -3.33 22.03 2.97
C ARG A 180 -4.02 21.25 1.84
N TRP A 181 -3.56 21.39 0.60
CA TRP A 181 -4.06 20.61 -0.54
C TRP A 181 -3.96 19.09 -0.30
N LEU A 182 -2.88 18.64 0.37
CA LEU A 182 -2.66 17.22 0.63
C LEU A 182 -3.64 16.68 1.68
N ALA A 183 -4.04 17.51 2.66
CA ALA A 183 -5.09 17.15 3.61
C ALA A 183 -6.42 16.89 2.91
N TRP A 184 -6.80 17.73 1.94
CA TRP A 184 -8.02 17.53 1.17
C TRP A 184 -7.97 16.28 0.30
N VAL A 185 -6.85 16.04 -0.38
CA VAL A 185 -6.65 14.81 -1.17
C VAL A 185 -6.75 13.57 -0.28
N GLY A 186 -6.08 13.56 0.88
CA GLY A 186 -6.14 12.43 1.80
C GLY A 186 -7.52 12.21 2.43
N ALA A 187 -8.22 13.28 2.80
CA ALA A 187 -9.58 13.19 3.32
C ALA A 187 -10.55 12.65 2.26
N ALA A 188 -10.47 13.17 1.02
CA ALA A 188 -11.30 12.69 -0.09
C ALA A 188 -11.01 11.22 -0.42
N ALA A 189 -9.74 10.81 -0.43
CA ALA A 189 -9.36 9.42 -0.64
C ALA A 189 -9.90 8.50 0.46
N ALA A 190 -9.79 8.91 1.73
CA ALA A 190 -10.34 8.15 2.87
C ALA A 190 -11.86 7.97 2.75
N ILE A 191 -12.59 9.05 2.43
CA ILE A 191 -14.04 9.00 2.23
C ILE A 191 -14.41 8.06 1.08
N LEU A 192 -13.72 8.17 -0.06
CA LEU A 192 -13.96 7.30 -1.21
C LEU A 192 -13.76 5.83 -0.85
N VAL A 193 -12.71 5.51 -0.10
CA VAL A 193 -12.45 4.14 0.39
C VAL A 193 -13.58 3.62 1.28
N VAL A 194 -14.10 4.46 2.19
CA VAL A 194 -15.22 4.09 3.06
C VAL A 194 -16.49 3.87 2.23
N VAL A 195 -16.83 4.80 1.35
CA VAL A 195 -18.03 4.72 0.49
C VAL A 195 -17.98 3.49 -0.41
N ALA A 196 -16.84 3.21 -1.05
CA ALA A 196 -16.66 2.03 -1.87
C ALA A 196 -16.85 0.73 -1.07
N ASN A 197 -16.37 0.69 0.18
CA ASN A 197 -16.56 -0.47 1.05
C ASN A 197 -18.00 -0.65 1.51
N VAL A 198 -18.71 0.44 1.84
CA VAL A 198 -20.15 0.39 2.16
C VAL A 198 -20.96 -0.13 0.96
N ALA A 199 -20.54 0.20 -0.26
CA ALA A 199 -21.12 -0.31 -1.50
C ALA A 199 -20.69 -1.73 -1.88
N LEU A 200 -19.96 -2.45 -1.01
CA LEU A 200 -19.38 -3.79 -1.26
C LEU A 200 -18.43 -3.83 -2.48
N ALA A 201 -17.87 -2.68 -2.85
CA ALA A 201 -16.99 -2.48 -3.98
C ALA A 201 -15.60 -1.99 -3.55
N GLY A 202 -15.13 -2.42 -2.37
CA GLY A 202 -13.91 -1.91 -1.73
C GLY A 202 -12.67 -1.93 -2.62
N MET A 203 -12.53 -2.93 -3.51
CA MET A 203 -11.41 -3.00 -4.46
C MET A 203 -11.38 -1.84 -5.47
N LEU A 204 -12.52 -1.25 -5.80
CA LEU A 204 -12.58 -0.06 -6.66
C LEU A 204 -11.94 1.17 -6.01
N ALA A 205 -11.62 1.11 -4.71
CA ALA A 205 -10.92 2.19 -4.00
C ALA A 205 -9.39 2.09 -4.04
N ILE A 206 -8.81 1.06 -4.68
CA ILE A 206 -7.36 0.98 -4.89
C ILE A 206 -6.79 2.25 -5.53
N PRO A 207 -7.40 2.86 -6.57
CA PRO A 207 -6.92 4.12 -7.14
C PRO A 207 -6.84 5.25 -6.12
N ALA A 208 -7.77 5.34 -5.16
CA ALA A 208 -7.72 6.36 -4.11
C ALA A 208 -6.48 6.19 -3.21
N MET A 209 -6.14 4.94 -2.87
CA MET A 209 -4.90 4.63 -2.14
C MET A 209 -3.66 5.02 -2.95
N LEU A 210 -3.63 4.70 -4.24
CA LEU A 210 -2.51 5.05 -5.12
C LEU A 210 -2.35 6.57 -5.24
N VAL A 211 -3.44 7.30 -5.45
CA VAL A 211 -3.44 8.76 -5.56
C VAL A 211 -2.93 9.39 -4.26
N TRP A 212 -3.38 8.93 -3.10
CA TRP A 212 -2.90 9.44 -1.81
C TRP A 212 -1.41 9.19 -1.60
N ALA A 213 -0.93 7.97 -1.88
CA ALA A 213 0.48 7.62 -1.72
C ALA A 213 1.38 8.44 -2.67
N LEU A 214 0.97 8.62 -3.93
CA LEU A 214 1.67 9.46 -4.91
C LEU A 214 1.67 10.94 -4.48
N ALA A 215 0.52 11.47 -4.07
CA ALA A 215 0.40 12.86 -3.60
C ALA A 215 1.31 13.13 -2.39
N THR A 216 1.32 12.20 -1.42
CA THR A 216 2.18 12.30 -0.23
C THR A 216 3.65 12.20 -0.62
N SER A 217 4.00 11.31 -1.55
CA SER A 217 5.36 11.18 -2.08
C SER A 217 5.84 12.47 -2.76
N VAL A 218 4.98 13.12 -3.55
CA VAL A 218 5.28 14.42 -4.17
C VAL A 218 5.49 15.50 -3.12
N ALA A 219 4.67 15.54 -2.06
CA ALA A 219 4.85 16.49 -0.97
C ALA A 219 6.16 16.26 -0.19
N MET A 220 6.50 15.00 0.09
CA MET A 220 7.76 14.63 0.72
C MET A 220 8.96 15.03 -0.15
N TRP A 221 8.89 14.81 -1.46
CA TRP A 221 9.94 15.22 -2.40
C TRP A 221 10.13 16.73 -2.45
N ARG A 222 9.03 17.49 -2.51
CA ARG A 222 9.08 18.97 -2.54
C ARG A 222 9.63 19.56 -1.25
N SER A 223 9.34 18.95 -0.11
CA SER A 223 9.86 19.37 1.21
C SER A 223 11.29 18.92 1.51
N ALA A 224 11.92 18.18 0.60
CA ALA A 224 13.31 17.72 0.69
C ALA A 224 14.27 18.57 -0.17
N ARG A 225 13.76 19.61 -0.84
CA ARG A 225 14.55 20.68 -1.46
C ARG A 225 14.79 21.78 -0.44
#